data_AF-A6UQ93-F1
#
_entry.id   AF-A6UQ93-F1
#
_cell.length_a   1.000
_cell.length_b   1.000
_cell.length_c   1.000
_cell.angle_alpha   90.00
_cell.angle_beta   90.00
_cell.angle_gamma   90.00
#
_symmetry.space_group_name_H-M   'P 1'
#
loop_
_entity.id
_entity.type
_entity.pdbx_description
1 polymer ?
#
loop_
_entity_poly.entity_id
_entity_poly.type
_entity_poly.pdbx_seq_one_letter_code
_entity_poly.pdbx_strand_id
1 'polypeptide(L)'
;MVLLYYCIAVISATLFGALIGLKLSFDMDSFESSLLFPTPIVALGLTAIFGYLFSLDIISSVAIGIFASIFSKCANKIFPGVLDGNN
;
A
#
# COMPACT_ATOMS: atom_id res chain seq x y z
N MET A 1 -17.37 11.70 4.73
CA MET A 1 -16.11 11.88 5.48
C MET A 1 -15.20 10.67 5.33
N VAL A 2 -15.63 9.47 5.75
CA VAL A 2 -14.79 8.25 5.69
C VAL A 2 -14.18 8.00 4.30
N LEU A 3 -14.99 8.03 3.24
CA LEU A 3 -14.50 7.84 1.85
C LEU A 3 -13.33 8.78 1.47
N LEU A 4 -13.34 10.02 1.96
CA LEU A 4 -12.30 11.01 1.66
C LEU A 4 -10.95 10.60 2.27
N TYR A 5 -10.94 10.02 3.48
CA TYR A 5 -9.73 9.52 4.12
C TYR A 5 -9.13 8.33 3.36
N TYR A 6 -9.96 7.44 2.85
CA TYR A 6 -9.51 6.34 1.99
C TYR A 6 -8.91 6.86 0.68
N CYS A 7 -9.53 7.84 0.03
CA CYS A 7 -8.97 8.47 -1.16
C CYS A 7 -7.61 9.12 -0.88
N ILE A 8 -7.50 9.87 0.23
CA ILE A 8 -6.23 10.51 0.62
C ILE A 8 -5.14 9.46 0.87
N ALA A 9 -5.47 8.37 1.58
CA ALA A 9 -4.51 7.30 1.87
C ALA A 9 -4.03 6.58 0.60
N VAL A 10 -4.92 6.32 -0.35
CA VAL A 10 -4.54 5.70 -1.64
C VAL A 10 -3.69 6.64 -2.48
N ILE A 11 -4.09 7.91 -2.58
CA ILE A 11 -3.35 8.93 -3.34
C ILE A 11 -1.96 9.13 -2.74
N SER A 12 -1.85 9.25 -1.40
CA SER A 12 -0.57 9.42 -0.72
C SER A 12 0.31 8.18 -0.88
N ALA A 13 -0.24 6.97 -0.77
CA ALA A 13 0.49 5.72 -0.98
C ALA A 13 1.05 5.61 -2.41
N THR A 14 0.26 6.01 -3.40
CA THR A 14 0.66 5.97 -4.81
C THR A 14 1.73 7.02 -5.11
N LEU A 15 1.57 8.25 -4.60
CA LEU A 15 2.56 9.32 -4.74
C LEU A 15 3.90 8.95 -4.09
N PHE A 16 3.86 8.50 -2.83
CA PHE A 16 5.08 8.07 -2.13
C PHE A 16 5.68 6.82 -2.75
N GLY A 17 4.84 5.89 -3.19
CA GLY A 17 5.29 4.69 -3.88
C GLY A 17 6.06 5.02 -5.16
N ALA A 18 5.59 6.02 -5.92
CA ALA A 18 6.27 6.48 -7.13
C ALA A 18 7.58 7.18 -6.77
N LEU A 19 7.58 7.99 -5.70
CA LEU A 19 8.77 8.69 -5.20
C LEU A 19 9.89 7.72 -4.78
N ILE A 20 9.56 6.60 -4.15
CA ILE A 20 10.53 5.58 -3.72
C ILE A 20 10.91 4.59 -4.82
N GLY A 21 10.42 4.80 -6.06
CA GLY A 21 10.78 4.04 -7.24
C GLY A 21 10.17 2.64 -7.30
N LEU A 22 8.94 2.45 -6.79
CA LEU A 22 8.21 1.21 -7.02
C LEU A 22 7.97 1.00 -8.52
N LYS A 23 8.15 -0.23 -8.98
CA LYS A 23 7.90 -0.62 -10.36
C LYS A 23 6.42 -0.44 -10.67
N LEU A 24 6.10 0.17 -11.82
CA LEU A 24 4.73 0.25 -12.31
C LEU A 24 4.38 -1.09 -12.97
N SER A 25 3.80 -2.01 -12.21
CA SER A 25 3.38 -3.34 -12.65
C SER A 25 1.93 -3.57 -12.20
N PHE A 26 1.19 -4.32 -13.00
CA PHE A 26 -0.19 -4.72 -12.71
C PHE A 26 -0.28 -6.22 -12.39
N ASP A 27 0.86 -6.87 -12.23
CA ASP A 27 0.93 -8.27 -11.87
C ASP A 27 0.38 -8.46 -10.45
N MET A 28 -0.85 -8.99 -10.36
CA MET A 28 -1.54 -9.27 -9.12
C MET A 28 -1.16 -10.63 -8.52
N ASP A 29 -0.53 -11.50 -9.32
CA ASP A 29 -0.10 -12.83 -8.90
C ASP A 29 1.30 -12.80 -8.27
N SER A 30 2.04 -11.72 -8.51
CA SER A 30 3.34 -11.46 -7.92
C SER A 30 3.23 -10.46 -6.77
N PHE A 31 3.62 -10.87 -5.55
CA PHE A 31 3.94 -9.92 -4.46
C PHE A 31 5.25 -9.14 -4.73
N GLU A 32 5.65 -9.00 -6.00
CA GLU A 32 6.67 -8.02 -6.38
C GLU A 32 6.27 -6.66 -5.84
N SER A 33 7.27 -5.93 -5.38
CA SER A 33 7.14 -4.54 -4.97
C SER A 33 6.64 -3.72 -6.17
N SER A 34 5.33 -3.48 -6.24
CA SER A 34 4.73 -2.66 -7.29
C SER A 34 3.73 -1.60 -6.78
N LEU A 35 3.62 -0.54 -7.58
CA LEU A 35 2.85 0.66 -7.27
C LEU A 35 1.34 0.41 -7.27
N LEU A 36 0.85 -0.40 -8.20
CA LEU A 36 -0.59 -0.61 -8.40
C LEU A 36 -1.10 -1.84 -7.66
N PHE A 37 -0.21 -2.78 -7.39
CA PHE A 37 -0.44 -3.91 -6.51
C PHE A 37 0.87 -4.23 -5.78
N PRO A 38 0.90 -4.40 -4.44
CA PRO A 38 -0.21 -4.41 -3.50
C PRO A 38 -0.51 -3.03 -2.86
N THR A 39 0.21 -1.97 -3.22
CA THR A 39 0.26 -0.68 -2.49
C THR A 39 -1.13 -0.07 -2.16
N PRO A 40 -2.07 0.08 -3.11
CA PRO A 40 -3.39 0.64 -2.82
C PRO A 40 -4.22 -0.25 -1.90
N ILE A 41 -4.11 -1.56 -2.03
CA ILE A 41 -4.84 -2.53 -1.20
C ILE A 41 -4.37 -2.47 0.24
N VAL A 42 -3.05 -2.40 0.45
CA VAL A 42 -2.47 -2.23 1.78
C VAL A 42 -2.93 -0.91 2.40
N ALA A 43 -2.95 0.19 1.62
CA ALA A 43 -3.45 1.46 2.10
C ALA A 43 -4.92 1.38 2.53
N LEU A 44 -5.80 0.81 1.69
CA LEU A 44 -7.22 0.64 2.01
C LEU A 44 -7.44 -0.21 3.26
N GLY A 45 -6.74 -1.34 3.37
CA GLY A 45 -6.84 -2.23 4.52
C GLY A 45 -6.37 -1.57 5.81
N LEU A 46 -5.24 -0.85 5.76
CA LEU A 46 -4.70 -0.16 6.92
C LEU A 46 -5.59 1.03 7.33
N THR A 47 -6.17 1.77 6.38
CA THR A 47 -7.17 2.81 6.65
C THR A 47 -8.43 2.22 7.30
N ALA A 48 -8.90 1.06 6.88
CA ALA A 48 -10.05 0.39 7.50
C ALA A 48 -9.79 -0.02 8.95
N ILE A 49 -8.62 -0.63 9.20
CA ILE A 49 -8.19 -1.04 10.55
C ILE A 49 -8.07 0.18 11.45
N PHE A 50 -7.39 1.24 10.99
CA PHE A 50 -7.24 2.48 11.76
C PHE A 50 -8.57 3.19 11.99
N GLY A 51 -9.46 3.24 11.00
CA GLY A 51 -10.78 3.84 11.17
C GLY A 51 -11.72 3.07 12.10
N TYR A 52 -11.47 1.77 12.31
CA TYR A 52 -12.20 0.98 13.29
C TYR A 52 -11.64 1.14 14.72
N LEU A 53 -10.31 1.19 14.85
CA LEU A 53 -9.62 1.27 16.14
C LEU A 53 -9.49 2.70 16.68
N PHE A 54 -9.43 3.69 15.79
CA PHE A 54 -9.13 5.09 16.08
C PHE A 54 -10.02 6.03 15.25
N SER A 55 -10.01 7.33 15.58
CA SER A 55 -10.56 8.35 14.69
C SER A 55 -9.60 8.62 13.53
N LEU A 56 -10.13 8.63 12.32
CA LEU A 56 -9.39 9.03 11.12
C LEU A 56 -9.41 10.54 10.94
N ASP A 57 -8.26 11.05 10.53
CA ASP A 57 -8.01 12.44 10.20
C ASP A 57 -7.06 12.49 8.98
N ILE A 58 -6.87 13.68 8.43
CA ILE A 58 -6.09 13.84 7.19
C ILE A 58 -4.64 13.41 7.41
N ILE A 59 -4.06 13.73 8.58
CA ILE A 59 -2.67 13.44 8.89
C ILE A 59 -2.47 11.93 9.04
N SER A 60 -3.33 11.26 9.80
CA SER A 60 -3.28 9.80 9.93
C SER A 60 -3.48 9.10 8.57
N SER A 61 -4.36 9.60 7.71
CA SER A 61 -4.57 9.05 6.35
C SER A 61 -3.32 9.15 5.46
N VAL A 62 -2.61 10.28 5.51
CA VAL A 62 -1.35 10.45 4.78
C VAL A 62 -0.28 9.52 5.33
N ALA A 63 -0.14 9.43 6.65
CA ALA A 63 0.83 8.55 7.30
C ALA A 63 0.59 7.07 6.94
N ILE A 64 -0.67 6.64 6.90
CA ILE A 64 -1.07 5.30 6.46
C ILE A 64 -0.61 5.02 5.04
N GLY A 65 -0.79 5.95 4.11
CA GLY A 65 -0.33 5.75 2.73
C GLY A 65 1.18 5.67 2.60
N ILE A 66 1.93 6.48 3.35
CA ILE A 66 3.40 6.38 3.43
C ILE A 66 3.81 5.00 3.93
N PHE A 67 3.21 4.54 5.04
CA PHE A 67 3.47 3.20 5.57
C PHE A 67 3.14 2.09 4.58
N ALA A 68 2.01 2.19 3.87
CA ALA A 68 1.62 1.23 2.85
C ALA A 68 2.64 1.15 1.69
N SER A 69 3.18 2.30 1.25
CA SER A 69 4.22 2.34 0.22
C SER A 69 5.53 1.71 0.67
N ILE A 70 5.96 1.97 1.91
CA ILE A 70 7.18 1.40 2.49
C ILE A 70 7.00 -0.12 2.66
N PHE A 71 5.85 -0.54 3.19
CA PHE A 71 5.51 -1.95 3.32
C PHE A 71 5.55 -2.65 1.96
N SER A 72 4.97 -2.05 0.93
CA SER A 72 4.96 -2.64 -0.42
C SER A 72 6.36 -2.75 -1.02
N LYS A 73 7.24 -1.78 -0.75
CA LYS A 73 8.66 -1.86 -1.13
C LYS A 73 9.41 -2.98 -0.40
N CYS A 74 9.04 -3.23 0.86
CA CYS A 74 9.60 -4.31 1.66
C CYS A 74 8.92 -5.66 1.44
N ALA A 75 7.74 -5.71 0.81
CA ALA A 75 6.92 -6.93 0.69
C ALA A 75 7.70 -8.07 0.04
N ASN A 76 8.47 -7.79 -1.02
CA ASN A 76 9.30 -8.79 -1.69
C ASN A 76 10.43 -9.35 -0.78
N LYS A 77 10.88 -8.59 0.22
CA LYS A 77 11.83 -9.07 1.24
C LYS A 77 11.16 -9.78 2.41
N ILE A 78 9.91 -9.43 2.73
CA ILE A 78 9.12 -10.03 3.81
C ILE A 78 8.57 -11.39 3.37
N PHE A 79 8.20 -11.52 2.09
CA PHE A 79 7.69 -12.75 1.49
C PHE A 79 8.64 -13.28 0.40
N PRO A 80 9.90 -13.62 0.73
CA PRO A 80 10.81 -14.23 -0.22
C PRO A 80 10.32 -15.64 -0.54
N GLY A 81 9.80 -15.86 -1.75
CA GLY A 81 9.40 -17.21 -2.20
C GLY A 81 8.01 -17.35 -2.84
N VAL A 82 7.20 -16.29 -2.93
CA VAL A 82 5.98 -16.35 -3.79
C VAL A 82 6.34 -16.35 -5.29
N LEU A 83 7.59 -16.04 -5.63
CA LEU A 83 8.11 -16.05 -7.01
C LEU A 83 8.57 -17.43 -7.50
N ASP A 84 8.70 -18.44 -6.63
CA ASP A 84 9.11 -19.79 -7.02
C ASP A 84 7.90 -20.72 -7.17
N GLY A 85 6.93 -20.30 -7.99
CA GLY A 85 6.01 -21.21 -8.67
C GLY A 85 6.72 -21.91 -9.82
N ASN A 86 7.75 -22.70 -9.52
CA ASN A 86 8.36 -23.59 -10.51
C ASN A 86 7.43 -24.78 -10.74
N ASN A 87 6.64 -24.71 -11.83
CA ASN A 87 6.24 -25.81 -12.69
C ASN A 87 5.81 -25.26 -14.05
#